data_AF-A0A374BPP0-F1
#
_entry.id   AF-A0A374BPP0-F1
#
_cell.length_a   1.000
_cell.length_b   1.000
_cell.length_c   1.000
_cell.angle_alpha   90.00
_cell.angle_beta   90.00
_cell.angle_gamma   90.00
#
_symmetry.space_group_name_H-M   'P 1'
#
loop_
_entity.id
_entity.type
_entity.pdbx_description
1 polymer ?
#
loop_
_entity_poly.entity_id
_entity_poly.type
_entity_poly.pdbx_seq_one_letter_code
_entity_poly.pdbx_strand_id
1 'polypeptide(L)' 'MVKVRIEGLPEEVEKFTEQLKKDGYHFLMESDDYPNRNSEYVRRYVEIRLKEQSNLDT' A
#
# COMPACT_ATOMS: atom_id res chain seq x y z
N MET A 1 -2.67 11.92 -5.28
CA MET A 1 -3.07 10.80 -4.40
C MET A 1 -3.44 9.63 -5.27
N VAL A 2 -2.91 8.44 -4.98
CA VAL A 2 -3.15 7.22 -5.76
C VAL A 2 -3.73 6.16 -4.85
N LYS A 3 -4.82 5.52 -5.27
CA LYS A 3 -5.39 4.35 -4.59
C LYS A 3 -4.84 3.10 -5.27
N VAL A 4 -4.21 2.21 -4.50
CA VAL A 4 -3.56 1.00 -5.00
C VAL A 4 -4.21 -0.21 -4.32
N ARG A 5 -4.57 -1.21 -5.14
CA ARG A 5 -4.93 -2.56 -4.66
C ARG A 5 -3.69 -3.44 -4.85
N ILE A 6 -3.13 -3.92 -3.76
CA ILE A 6 -2.02 -4.87 -3.74
C ILE A 6 -2.63 -6.25 -3.50
N GLU A 7 -2.28 -7.22 -4.34
CA GLU A 7 -2.77 -8.60 -4.21
C GLU A 7 -1.62 -9.57 -4.44
N GLY A 8 -1.52 -10.57 -3.58
CA GLY A 8 -0.43 -11.55 -3.61
C GLY A 8 -0.44 -12.40 -2.35
N LEU A 9 0.64 -13.15 -2.11
CA LEU A 9 0.79 -13.91 -0.87
C LEU A 9 0.91 -12.94 0.33
N PRO A 10 0.43 -13.32 1.53
CA PRO A 10 0.48 -12.44 2.71
C PRO A 10 1.87 -11.83 2.96
N GLU A 11 2.91 -12.65 2.91
CA GLU A 11 4.30 -12.19 3.09
C GLU A 11 4.78 -11.26 1.97
N GLU A 12 4.33 -11.47 0.74
CA GLU A 12 4.72 -10.63 -0.40
C GLU A 12 4.01 -9.27 -0.35
N VAL A 13 2.73 -9.27 0.03
CA VAL A 13 1.94 -8.05 0.23
C VAL A 13 2.55 -7.20 1.35
N GLU A 14 2.97 -7.82 2.45
CA GLU A 14 3.66 -7.14 3.54
C GLU A 14 5.01 -6.55 3.08
N LYS A 15 5.88 -7.37 2.47
CA LYS A 15 7.19 -6.92 1.96
C LYS A 15 7.05 -5.76 0.96
N PHE A 16 6.09 -5.85 0.04
CA PHE A 16 5.85 -4.80 -0.95
C PHE A 16 5.36 -3.51 -0.29
N THR A 17 4.46 -3.63 0.69
CA THR A 17 3.95 -2.48 1.45
C THR A 17 5.05 -1.78 2.24
N GLU A 18 5.95 -2.54 2.88
CA GLU A 18 7.14 -1.97 3.53
C GLU A 18 8.10 -1.30 2.55
N GLN A 19 8.30 -1.90 1.37
CA GLN A 19 9.16 -1.31 0.33
C GLN A 19 8.62 0.04 -0.14
N LEU A 20 7.31 0.17 -0.34
CA LEU A 20 6.69 1.46 -0.68
C LEU A 20 6.95 2.53 0.40
N LYS A 21 6.89 2.16 1.69
CA LYS A 21 7.22 3.09 2.78
C LYS A 21 8.69 3.53 2.73
N LYS A 22 9.61 2.61 2.41
CA LYS A 22 11.05 2.88 2.24
C LYS A 22 11.36 3.74 1.01
N ASP A 23 10.63 3.54 -0.08
CA ASP A 23 10.79 4.29 -1.35
C ASP A 23 10.23 5.72 -1.28
N GLY A 24 9.75 6.15 -0.10
CA GLY A 24 9.31 7.52 0.13
C GLY A 24 7.86 7.78 -0.25
N TYR A 25 7.03 6.75 -0.37
CA TYR A 25 5.58 6.94 -0.45
C TYR A 25 5.00 7.20 0.93
N HIS A 26 4.18 8.25 1.04
CA HIS A 26 3.43 8.53 2.26
C HIS A 26 2.06 7.85 2.19
N PHE A 27 1.77 7.00 3.17
CA PHE A 27 0.51 6.28 3.29
C PHE A 27 -0.50 7.16 4.03
N LEU A 28 -1.60 7.49 3.35
CA LEU A 28 -2.73 8.21 3.92
C LEU A 28 -3.75 7.26 4.55
N MET A 29 -3.87 6.07 3.99
CA MET A 29 -4.76 5.02 4.46
C MET A 29 -4.16 3.66 4.12
N GLU A 30 -4.30 2.72 5.05
CA GLU A 30 -3.96 1.31 4.88
C GLU A 30 -5.13 0.49 5.42
N SER A 31 -5.66 -0.42 4.62
CA SER A 31 -6.67 -1.38 5.07
C SER A 31 -6.01 -2.61 5.70
N ASP A 32 -6.80 -3.36 6.49
CA ASP A 32 -6.45 -4.74 6.83
C ASP A 32 -6.39 -5.63 5.57
N ASP A 33 -5.78 -6.81 5.72
CA ASP A 33 -5.74 -7.84 4.69
C ASP A 33 -7.08 -8.53 4.54
N TYR A 34 -7.58 -8.55 3.31
CA TYR A 34 -8.78 -9.30 2.96
C TYR A 34 -8.37 -10.62 2.31
N PRO A 35 -8.68 -11.77 2.91
CA PRO A 35 -8.41 -13.06 2.29
C PRO A 35 -9.32 -13.28 1.09
N ASN A 36 -8.76 -13.80 0.00
CA ASN A 36 -9.55 -14.25 -1.14
C ASN A 36 -10.20 -15.61 -0.82
N ARG A 37 -11.47 -15.78 -1.18
CA ARG A 37 -12.18 -17.04 -0.95
C ARG A 37 -11.52 -18.17 -1.72
N ASN A 38 -11.19 -19.27 -1.03
CA ASN A 38 -10.54 -20.47 -1.59
C ASN A 38 -9.16 -20.19 -2.20
N SER A 39 -8.43 -19.18 -1.71
CA SER A 39 -7.09 -18.83 -2.19
C SER A 39 -6.20 -18.46 -1.01
N GLU A 40 -4.91 -18.74 -1.15
CA GLU A 40 -3.87 -18.27 -0.23
C GLU A 40 -3.54 -16.77 -0.40
N TYR A 41 -4.05 -16.14 -1.47
CA TYR A 41 -3.82 -14.73 -1.73
C TYR A 41 -4.67 -13.83 -0.84
N VAL A 42 -4.08 -12.70 -0.46
CA VAL A 42 -4.76 -11.61 0.23
C VAL A 42 -4.71 -10.36 -0.63
N ARG A 43 -5.67 -9.47 -0.41
CA ARG A 43 -5.68 -8.14 -1.01
C ARG A 43 -5.65 -7.07 0.07
N ARG A 44 -4.83 -6.05 -0.15
CA ARG A 44 -4.71 -4.85 0.70
C ARG A 44 -4.97 -3.61 -0.14
N TYR A 45 -5.72 -2.67 0.42
CA TYR A 45 -5.99 -1.38 -0.19
C TYR A 45 -5.17 -0.32 0.52
N VAL A 46 -4.41 0.44 -0.26
CA VAL A 46 -3.54 1.50 0.27
C VAL A 46 -3.77 2.78 -0.51
N GLU A 47 -3.79 3.90 0.19
CA GLU A 47 -3.81 5.23 -0.41
C GLU A 47 -2.46 5.90 -0.19
N ILE A 48 -1.76 6.21 -1.28
CA ILE A 48 -0.39 6.72 -1.22
C ILE A 48 -0.25 8.09 -1.91
N ARG A 49 0.71 8.89 -1.45
CA ARG A 49 1.20 10.11 -2.09
C ARG A 49 2.72 10.06 -2.25
N LEU A 50 3.22 10.66 -3.32
CA LEU A 50 4.65 10.92 -3.49
C LEU A 50 5.08 12.02 -2.53
N LYS A 51 6.21 11.81 -1.84
CA LYS A 51 6.77 12.80 -0.90
C LYS A 51 7.23 14.09 -1.57
N GLU A 52 7.43 14.10 -2.89
CA GLU A 52 7.83 15.30 -3.65
C GLU A 52 6.78 16.42 -3.71
N GLN A 53 5.57 16.23 -3.16
CA GLN A 53 4.54 17.27 -3.09
C GLN A 53 4.39 17.96 -1.72
N SER A 54 5.30 17.72 -0.75
CA SER A 54 5.26 18.41 0.55
C SER A 54 6.05 19.73 0.59
N ASN A 55 6.27 20.37 -0.57
CA ASN A 55 6.84 21.73 -0.67
C ASN A 55 5.84 22.74 -1.25
N LEU A 56 4.54 22.48 -1.13
CA LEU A 56 3.49 23.41 -1.55
C LEU A 56 2.49 23.67 -0.40
N ASP A 57 3.00 23.90 0.80
CA ASP A 57 2.27 24.67 1.81
C ASP A 57 2.72 26.13 1.67
N THR A 58 2.14 26.83 0.69
CA THR A 58 2.17 28.30 0.55
C THR A 58 0.83 28.85 1.01
#